data_AF-A0A961V755-F1
#
_entry.id   AF-A0A961V755-F1
#
_cell.length_a   1.000
_cell.length_b   1.000
_cell.length_c   1.000
_cell.angle_alpha   90.00
_cell.angle_beta   90.00
_cell.angle_gamma   90.00
#
_symmetry.space_group_name_H-M   'P 1'
#
loop_
_entity.id
_entity.type
_entity.pdbx_description
1 polymer ?
#
loop_
_entity_poly.entity_id
_entity_poly.type
_entity_poly.pdbx_seq_one_letter_code
_entity_poly.pdbx_strand_id
1 'polypeptide(L)'
;MADWQVYLSGEIHTDWRERIVEGVRKAGLPIAFSAPVTDHAASDDCGVAILGAEPDPFWHDRKGAQLNAIRTRTLIGRADIVVVRFGEKYKQWNAAFDAGYAAALGKALIVLHGPEHRHPLKEVDAAALAVAETPEQVVALLRYAVAGELAVERAEAAE
;
A
#
# COMPACT_ATOMS: atom_id res chain seq x y z
N MET A 1 -0.99 1.90 -24.62
CA MET A 1 0.04 1.61 -23.61
C MET A 1 -0.60 0.70 -22.57
N ALA A 2 0.15 -0.21 -21.97
CA ALA A 2 -0.38 -1.00 -20.85
C ALA A 2 -0.55 -0.08 -19.63
N ASP A 3 -1.61 -0.29 -18.86
CA ASP A 3 -1.84 0.46 -17.63
C ASP A 3 -0.74 0.18 -16.60
N TRP A 4 -0.29 1.22 -15.89
CA TRP A 4 0.63 1.08 -14.77
C TRP A 4 -0.03 0.29 -13.64
N GLN A 5 0.71 -0.64 -13.04
CA GLN A 5 0.22 -1.46 -11.94
C GLN A 5 0.64 -0.86 -10.60
N VAL A 6 -0.34 -0.44 -9.80
CA VAL A 6 -0.10 0.12 -8.46
C VAL A 6 -0.68 -0.80 -7.39
N TYR A 7 0.16 -1.23 -6.44
CA TYR A 7 -0.26 -2.04 -5.29
C TYR A 7 -0.43 -1.18 -4.03
N LEU A 8 -1.62 -1.22 -3.42
CA LEU A 8 -2.00 -0.42 -2.24
C LEU A 8 -1.99 -1.28 -0.96
N SER A 9 -0.86 -1.32 -0.26
CA SER A 9 -0.70 -2.01 1.04
C SER A 9 -0.93 -1.06 2.23
N GLY A 10 -1.26 -1.61 3.39
CA GLY A 10 -1.39 -0.83 4.62
C GLY A 10 -2.69 -1.10 5.39
N GLU A 11 -2.94 -0.25 6.39
CA GLU A 11 -4.16 -0.29 7.22
C GLU A 11 -5.46 -0.30 6.40
N ILE A 12 -6.53 -0.85 6.99
CA ILE A 12 -7.84 -1.06 6.36
C ILE A 12 -8.99 -0.42 7.16
N HIS A 13 -8.67 0.54 8.02
CA HIS A 13 -9.58 1.19 8.95
C HIS A 13 -10.00 2.61 8.49
N THR A 14 -9.46 3.12 7.38
CA THR A 14 -9.83 4.40 6.78
C THR A 14 -10.09 4.26 5.27
N ASP A 15 -10.57 5.35 4.64
CA ASP A 15 -10.97 5.44 3.23
C ASP A 15 -9.82 5.83 2.27
N TRP A 16 -8.57 5.72 2.71
CA TRP A 16 -7.42 6.24 1.98
C TRP A 16 -7.23 5.59 0.60
N ARG A 17 -7.56 4.29 0.45
CA ARG A 17 -7.45 3.61 -0.84
C ARG A 17 -8.47 4.14 -1.82
N GLU A 18 -9.72 4.30 -1.37
CA GLU A 18 -10.83 4.82 -2.15
C GLU A 18 -10.51 6.24 -2.64
N ARG A 19 -9.93 7.08 -1.76
CA ARG A 19 -9.48 8.44 -2.12
C ARG A 19 -8.41 8.45 -3.21
N ILE A 20 -7.42 7.57 -3.14
CA ILE A 20 -6.39 7.44 -4.19
C ILE A 20 -7.02 6.98 -5.51
N VAL A 21 -7.81 5.90 -5.47
CA VAL A 21 -8.45 5.31 -6.66
C VAL A 21 -9.34 6.35 -7.35
N GLU A 22 -10.16 7.06 -6.58
CA GLU A 22 -11.06 8.10 -7.10
C GLU A 22 -10.29 9.31 -7.63
N GLY A 23 -9.22 9.75 -6.95
CA GLY A 23 -8.37 10.84 -7.41
C GLY A 23 -7.66 10.52 -8.72
N VAL A 24 -7.14 9.29 -8.86
CA VAL A 24 -6.51 8.78 -10.08
C VAL A 24 -7.52 8.66 -11.22
N ARG A 25 -8.73 8.16 -10.93
CA ARG A 25 -9.83 8.08 -11.90
C ARG A 25 -10.25 9.45 -12.41
N LYS A 26 -10.42 10.43 -11.50
CA LYS A 26 -10.73 11.83 -11.86
C LYS A 26 -9.63 12.47 -12.69
N ALA A 27 -8.37 12.10 -12.44
CA ALA A 27 -7.22 12.57 -13.19
C ALA A 27 -7.08 11.91 -14.57
N GLY A 28 -7.84 10.85 -14.87
CA GLY A 28 -7.76 10.13 -16.15
C GLY A 28 -6.44 9.39 -16.37
N LEU A 29 -5.74 8.99 -15.30
CA LEU A 29 -4.45 8.31 -15.43
C LEU A 29 -4.63 6.81 -15.77
N PRO A 30 -3.79 6.25 -16.65
CA PRO A 30 -3.84 4.83 -17.03
C PRO A 30 -3.22 3.94 -15.96
N ILE A 31 -3.89 3.80 -14.82
CA ILE A 31 -3.43 3.02 -13.66
C ILE A 31 -4.47 1.95 -13.31
N ALA A 32 -3.99 0.72 -13.13
CA ALA A 32 -4.73 -0.37 -12.54
C ALA A 32 -4.25 -0.62 -11.10
N PHE A 33 -5.20 -0.82 -10.18
CA PHE A 33 -4.91 -1.01 -8.76
C PHE A 33 -5.09 -2.46 -8.33
N SER A 34 -4.24 -2.87 -7.38
CA SER A 34 -4.41 -4.11 -6.63
C SER A 34 -4.12 -3.89 -5.14
N ALA A 35 -4.63 -4.77 -4.28
CA ALA A 35 -4.57 -4.63 -2.83
C ALA A 35 -4.62 -6.03 -2.15
N PRO A 36 -4.19 -6.13 -0.87
CA PRO A 36 -4.45 -7.32 -0.06
C PRO A 36 -5.97 -7.53 0.14
N VAL A 37 -6.34 -8.71 0.64
CA VAL A 37 -7.72 -8.94 1.09
C VAL A 37 -7.99 -8.03 2.30
N THR A 38 -9.03 -7.20 2.23
CA THR A 38 -9.39 -6.25 3.29
C THR A 38 -10.53 -6.74 4.18
N ASP A 39 -11.17 -7.86 3.83
CA ASP A 39 -12.06 -8.57 4.74
C ASP A 39 -11.21 -9.33 5.77
N HIS A 40 -11.25 -8.84 7.02
CA HIS A 40 -10.48 -9.40 8.13
C HIS A 40 -10.77 -10.89 8.36
N ALA A 41 -12.05 -11.26 8.47
CA ALA A 41 -12.42 -12.64 8.78
C ALA A 41 -12.00 -13.58 7.65
N ALA A 42 -12.23 -13.16 6.40
CA ALA A 42 -11.78 -13.94 5.25
C ALA A 42 -10.26 -14.07 5.19
N SER A 43 -9.53 -13.00 5.50
CA SER A 43 -8.06 -13.01 5.52
C SER A 43 -7.49 -13.93 6.61
N ASP A 44 -8.04 -13.88 7.81
CA ASP A 44 -7.54 -14.62 8.97
C ASP A 44 -7.87 -16.12 8.83
N ASP A 45 -9.07 -16.46 8.38
CA ASP A 45 -9.55 -17.86 8.36
C ASP A 45 -9.30 -18.58 7.02
N CYS A 46 -8.79 -17.90 5.98
CA CYS A 46 -8.64 -18.49 4.64
C CYS A 46 -7.86 -19.81 4.64
N GLY A 47 -6.83 -19.92 5.48
CA GLY A 47 -6.00 -21.11 5.59
C GLY A 47 -6.79 -22.32 6.08
N VAL A 48 -7.56 -22.17 7.16
CA VAL A 48 -8.33 -23.28 7.74
C VAL A 48 -9.62 -23.58 6.99
N ALA A 49 -10.23 -22.57 6.37
CA ALA A 49 -11.41 -22.75 5.52
C ALA A 49 -11.10 -23.60 4.27
N ILE A 50 -9.87 -23.51 3.74
CA ILE A 50 -9.49 -24.16 2.47
C ILE A 50 -8.66 -25.43 2.71
N LEU A 51 -7.70 -25.40 3.63
CA LEU A 51 -6.73 -26.49 3.84
C LEU A 51 -7.11 -27.41 5.02
N GLY A 52 -8.24 -27.13 5.67
CA GLY A 52 -8.75 -27.88 6.81
C GLY A 52 -8.39 -27.26 8.16
N ALA A 53 -9.23 -27.60 9.15
CA ALA A 53 -9.15 -27.06 10.51
C ALA A 53 -7.76 -27.22 11.13
N GLU A 54 -7.38 -26.25 11.96
CA GLU A 54 -6.12 -26.24 12.69
C GLU A 54 -6.39 -25.83 14.15
N PRO A 55 -6.29 -26.76 15.12
CA PRO A 55 -6.58 -26.45 16.52
C PRO A 55 -5.45 -25.67 17.20
N ASP A 56 -4.23 -25.72 16.67
CA ASP A 56 -3.11 -24.95 17.21
C ASP A 56 -3.15 -23.50 16.64
N PRO A 57 -3.30 -22.47 17.49
CA PRO A 57 -3.42 -21.08 17.03
C PRO A 57 -2.23 -20.59 16.20
N PHE A 58 -1.01 -21.07 16.49
CA PHE A 58 0.16 -20.67 15.71
C PHE A 58 0.08 -21.21 14.28
N TRP A 59 -0.32 -22.46 14.11
CA TRP A 59 -0.46 -23.08 12.79
C TRP A 59 -1.69 -22.57 12.05
N HIS A 60 -2.75 -22.19 12.77
CA HIS A 60 -3.92 -21.50 12.23
C HIS A 60 -3.49 -20.23 11.50
N ASP A 61 -2.85 -19.32 12.22
CA ASP A 61 -2.42 -18.02 11.68
C ASP A 61 -1.37 -18.21 10.58
N ARG A 62 -0.47 -19.18 10.73
CA ARG A 62 0.53 -19.48 9.71
C ARG A 62 -0.09 -19.96 8.39
N LYS A 63 -1.15 -20.78 8.43
CA LYS A 63 -1.85 -21.23 7.21
C LYS A 63 -2.47 -20.02 6.50
N GLY A 64 -3.18 -19.16 7.23
CA GLY A 64 -3.76 -17.92 6.68
C GLY A 64 -2.69 -16.99 6.09
N ALA A 65 -1.62 -16.74 6.85
CA ALA A 65 -0.51 -15.89 6.42
C ALA A 65 0.19 -16.42 5.15
N GLN A 66 0.41 -17.73 5.03
CA GLN A 66 1.05 -18.31 3.85
C GLN A 66 0.19 -18.21 2.60
N LEU A 67 -1.13 -18.42 2.72
CA LEU A 67 -2.04 -18.26 1.60
C LEU A 67 -2.13 -16.80 1.15
N ASN A 68 -2.26 -15.87 2.09
CA ASN A 68 -2.18 -14.44 1.80
C ASN A 68 -0.85 -14.06 1.13
N ALA A 69 0.27 -14.63 1.57
CA ALA A 69 1.58 -14.37 1.01
C ALA A 69 1.70 -14.77 -0.47
N ILE A 70 1.01 -15.81 -0.93
CA ILE A 70 0.96 -16.17 -2.36
C ILE A 70 0.39 -15.00 -3.16
N ARG A 71 -0.70 -14.41 -2.69
CA ARG A 71 -1.35 -13.27 -3.33
C ARG A 71 -0.50 -12.00 -3.22
N THR A 72 -0.15 -11.59 -2.01
CA THR A 72 0.53 -10.30 -1.78
C THR A 72 1.89 -10.24 -2.46
N ARG A 73 2.70 -11.30 -2.37
CA ARG A 73 4.02 -11.34 -3.04
C ARG A 73 3.89 -11.32 -4.55
N THR A 74 2.88 -12.01 -5.10
CA THR A 74 2.62 -11.99 -6.56
C THR A 74 2.22 -10.59 -7.02
N LEU A 75 1.33 -9.91 -6.29
CA LEU A 75 0.85 -8.58 -6.66
C LEU A 75 1.95 -7.52 -6.50
N ILE A 76 2.71 -7.55 -5.40
CA ILE A 76 3.89 -6.68 -5.23
C ILE A 76 4.90 -6.93 -6.35
N GLY A 77 5.19 -8.19 -6.67
CA GLY A 77 6.13 -8.55 -7.74
C GLY A 77 5.72 -8.04 -9.13
N ARG A 78 4.41 -7.91 -9.39
CA ARG A 78 3.86 -7.41 -10.66
C ARG A 78 3.66 -5.89 -10.70
N ALA A 79 3.65 -5.22 -9.54
CA ALA A 79 3.45 -3.78 -9.48
C ALA A 79 4.64 -3.02 -10.07
N ASP A 80 4.36 -1.90 -10.73
CA ASP A 80 5.34 -0.89 -11.12
C ASP A 80 5.65 0.03 -9.93
N ILE A 81 4.60 0.37 -9.15
CA ILE A 81 4.68 1.21 -7.95
C ILE A 81 3.95 0.54 -6.79
N VAL A 82 4.55 0.56 -5.61
CA VAL A 82 3.93 0.10 -4.36
C VAL A 82 3.70 1.31 -3.46
N VAL A 83 2.46 1.47 -2.99
CA VAL A 83 2.09 2.46 -1.97
C VAL A 83 1.81 1.72 -0.67
N VAL A 84 2.47 2.12 0.42
CA VAL A 84 2.24 1.55 1.75
C VAL A 84 1.73 2.62 2.71
N ARG A 85 0.50 2.45 3.21
CA ARG A 85 -0.10 3.31 4.24
C ARG A 85 0.20 2.78 5.64
N PHE A 86 0.70 3.66 6.51
CA PHE A 86 0.73 3.45 7.95
C PHE A 86 -0.29 4.37 8.64
N GLY A 87 -1.19 3.79 9.42
CA GLY A 87 -2.16 4.52 10.25
C GLY A 87 -1.88 4.42 11.75
N GLU A 88 -2.72 5.04 12.57
CA GLU A 88 -2.47 5.12 14.03
C GLU A 88 -2.85 3.84 14.79
N LYS A 89 -3.73 3.01 14.20
CA LYS A 89 -4.27 1.81 14.85
C LYS A 89 -3.39 0.61 14.61
N TYR A 90 -3.19 -0.17 15.67
CA TYR A 90 -2.37 -1.37 15.68
C TYR A 90 -0.93 -1.10 15.24
N LYS A 91 -0.10 -2.12 15.35
CA LYS A 91 1.32 -2.01 15.06
C LYS A 91 1.66 -2.06 13.55
N GLN A 92 0.80 -2.64 12.72
CA GLN A 92 0.95 -2.72 11.25
C GLN A 92 2.25 -3.40 10.76
N TRP A 93 2.60 -4.52 11.39
CA TRP A 93 3.78 -5.33 11.02
C TRP A 93 3.71 -5.90 9.60
N ASN A 94 2.51 -6.21 9.11
CA ASN A 94 2.28 -6.61 7.74
C ASN A 94 2.65 -5.50 6.75
N ALA A 95 2.28 -4.24 7.03
CA ALA A 95 2.60 -3.10 6.17
C ALA A 95 4.12 -2.84 6.14
N ALA A 96 4.78 -2.90 7.30
CA ALA A 96 6.24 -2.78 7.38
C ALA A 96 6.95 -3.92 6.61
N PHE A 97 6.43 -5.15 6.70
CA PHE A 97 6.95 -6.29 5.95
C PHE A 97 6.79 -6.11 4.44
N ASP A 98 5.61 -5.65 3.98
CA ASP A 98 5.34 -5.37 2.56
C ASP A 98 6.25 -4.25 2.02
N ALA A 99 6.48 -3.18 2.79
CA ALA A 99 7.40 -2.11 2.42
C ALA A 99 8.84 -2.62 2.27
N GLY A 100 9.32 -3.43 3.24
CA GLY A 100 10.64 -4.05 3.16
C GLY A 100 10.76 -5.03 1.99
N TYR A 101 9.72 -5.81 1.71
CA TYR A 101 9.70 -6.75 0.58
C TYR A 101 9.71 -6.02 -0.77
N ALA A 102 8.93 -4.93 -0.90
CA ALA A 102 8.92 -4.08 -2.09
C ALA A 102 10.30 -3.43 -2.32
N ALA A 103 10.91 -2.89 -1.26
CA ALA A 103 12.26 -2.31 -1.33
C ALA A 103 13.31 -3.35 -1.74
N ALA A 104 13.26 -4.56 -1.16
CA ALA A 104 14.18 -5.65 -1.51
C ALA A 104 14.05 -6.11 -2.96
N LEU A 105 12.85 -6.00 -3.56
CA LEU A 105 12.60 -6.28 -4.98
C LEU A 105 12.94 -5.10 -5.90
N GLY A 106 13.40 -3.96 -5.36
CA GLY A 106 13.69 -2.76 -6.14
C GLY A 106 12.44 -2.09 -6.73
N LYS A 107 11.27 -2.27 -6.11
CA LYS A 107 10.03 -1.62 -6.54
C LYS A 107 10.05 -0.14 -6.18
N ALA A 108 9.45 0.70 -7.02
CA ALA A 108 9.22 2.10 -6.68
C ALA A 108 8.26 2.17 -5.49
N LEU A 109 8.75 2.64 -4.36
CA LEU A 109 8.03 2.66 -3.09
C LEU A 109 7.60 4.09 -2.74
N ILE A 110 6.31 4.28 -2.49
CA ILE A 110 5.73 5.47 -1.89
C ILE A 110 5.19 5.08 -0.51
N VAL A 111 5.56 5.83 0.52
CA VAL A 111 5.02 5.64 1.87
C VAL A 111 4.01 6.75 2.15
N LEU A 112 2.89 6.39 2.77
CA LEU A 112 1.85 7.31 3.20
C LEU A 112 1.70 7.18 4.73
N HIS A 113 2.03 8.20 5.52
CA HIS A 113 1.86 8.18 6.98
C HIS A 113 1.67 9.60 7.52
N GLY A 114 0.97 9.79 8.65
CA GLY A 114 0.91 11.09 9.31
C GLY A 114 2.17 11.40 10.14
N PRO A 115 2.35 12.62 10.63
CA PRO A 115 3.56 13.06 11.34
C PRO A 115 3.91 12.20 12.57
N GLU A 116 2.91 11.56 13.19
CA GLU A 116 3.03 10.67 14.34
C GLU A 116 3.93 9.44 14.11
N HIS A 117 4.09 9.00 12.85
CA HIS A 117 4.89 7.83 12.51
C HIS A 117 6.30 8.13 12.00
N ARG A 118 6.70 9.41 11.90
CA ARG A 118 7.98 9.82 11.30
C ARG A 118 9.22 9.18 11.96
N HIS A 119 9.24 9.08 13.29
CA HIS A 119 10.38 8.48 13.98
C HIS A 119 10.41 6.95 13.87
N PRO A 120 9.30 6.22 14.11
CA PRO A 120 9.26 4.77 13.91
C PRO A 120 9.50 4.29 12.48
N LEU A 121 9.19 5.12 11.47
CA LEU A 121 9.30 4.74 10.06
C LEU A 121 10.57 5.25 9.37
N LYS A 122 11.51 5.89 10.07
CA LYS A 122 12.69 6.53 9.45
C LYS A 122 13.50 5.60 8.52
N GLU A 123 13.63 4.30 8.82
CA GLU A 123 14.30 3.34 7.94
C GLU A 123 13.45 2.95 6.72
N VAL A 124 12.12 2.90 6.89
CA VAL A 124 11.17 2.64 5.79
C VAL A 124 11.12 3.86 4.86
N ASP A 125 11.08 5.07 5.43
CA ASP A 125 11.11 6.34 4.70
C ASP A 125 12.40 6.48 3.90
N ALA A 126 13.54 6.07 4.47
CA ALA A 126 14.82 6.08 3.78
C ALA A 126 14.88 5.13 2.57
N ALA A 127 14.06 4.07 2.55
CA ALA A 127 13.95 3.15 1.43
C ALA A 127 12.91 3.61 0.39
N ALA A 128 12.04 4.57 0.74
CA ALA A 128 11.00 5.08 -0.14
C ALA A 128 11.55 6.13 -1.12
N LEU A 129 10.94 6.22 -2.30
CA LEU A 129 11.25 7.27 -3.28
C LEU A 129 10.44 8.55 -3.01
N ALA A 130 9.34 8.43 -2.26
CA ALA A 130 8.55 9.55 -1.77
C ALA A 130 7.81 9.17 -0.48
N VAL A 131 7.65 10.16 0.40
CA VAL A 131 6.82 10.06 1.61
C VAL A 131 5.72 11.11 1.51
N ALA A 132 4.47 10.66 1.62
CA ALA A 132 3.27 11.48 1.57
C ALA A 132 2.57 11.47 2.94
N GLU A 133 1.89 12.57 3.26
CA GLU A 133 1.05 12.71 4.45
C GLU A 133 -0.44 12.52 4.12
N THR A 134 -0.86 12.82 2.88
CA THR A 134 -2.26 12.67 2.44
C THR A 134 -2.43 11.80 1.19
N PRO A 135 -3.60 11.14 1.02
CA PRO A 135 -3.94 10.45 -0.22
C PRO A 135 -3.80 11.31 -1.48
N GLU A 136 -4.10 12.60 -1.39
CA GLU A 136 -4.03 13.55 -2.51
C GLU A 136 -2.58 13.80 -2.96
N GLN A 137 -1.64 13.83 -2.02
CA GLN A 137 -0.21 13.88 -2.36
C GLN A 137 0.21 12.61 -3.12
N VAL A 138 -0.31 11.43 -2.75
CA VAL A 138 -0.07 10.21 -3.54
C VAL A 138 -0.62 10.32 -4.95
N VAL A 139 -1.83 10.86 -5.13
CA VAL A 139 -2.41 11.10 -6.46
C VAL A 139 -1.53 12.06 -7.29
N ALA A 140 -1.03 13.14 -6.68
CA ALA A 140 -0.12 14.07 -7.36
C ALA A 140 1.21 13.43 -7.76
N LEU A 141 1.80 12.61 -6.87
CA LEU A 141 3.01 11.83 -7.15
C LEU A 141 2.79 10.87 -8.33
N LEU A 142 1.67 10.12 -8.33
CA LEU A 142 1.32 9.20 -9.41
C LEU A 142 1.09 9.94 -10.73
N ARG A 143 0.39 11.08 -10.72
CA ARG A 143 0.21 11.92 -11.91
C ARG A 143 1.56 12.33 -12.50
N TYR A 144 2.47 12.82 -11.66
CA TYR A 144 3.78 13.25 -12.12
C TYR A 144 4.59 12.09 -12.69
N ALA A 145 4.64 10.94 -11.99
CA ALA A 145 5.39 9.78 -12.43
C ALA A 145 4.86 9.18 -13.74
N VAL A 146 3.53 9.12 -13.90
CA VAL A 146 2.88 8.45 -15.04
C VAL A 146 2.74 9.37 -16.25
N ALA A 147 2.41 10.64 -16.04
CA ALA A 147 2.09 11.59 -17.11
C ALA A 147 3.10 12.74 -17.28
N GLY A 148 4.04 12.91 -16.34
CA GLY A 148 4.97 14.06 -16.35
C GLY A 148 4.30 15.40 -16.01
N GLU A 149 3.07 15.38 -15.51
CA GLU A 149 2.27 16.57 -15.25
C GLU A 149 2.40 17.03 -13.80
N LEU A 150 2.86 18.26 -13.59
CA LEU A 150 2.88 18.89 -12.28
C LEU A 150 1.53 19.57 -11.99
N ALA A 151 0.65 18.89 -11.26
CA ALA A 151 -0.57 19.49 -10.73
C ALA A 151 -0.38 19.85 -9.25
N VAL A 152 0.19 21.02 -8.99
CA VAL A 152 0.11 21.66 -7.68
C VAL A 152 -0.87 22.82 -7.83
N GLU A 153 -1.94 22.85 -7.04
CA GLU A 153 -2.55 24.13 -6.72
C GLU A 153 -1.43 24.91 -6.01
N ARG A 154 -0.87 25.90 -6.69
CA ARG A 154 0.03 26.85 -6.02
C ARG A 154 -0.81 27.50 -4.94
N ALA A 155 -0.60 27.13 -3.68
CA ALA A 155 -0.90 28.06 -2.60
C ALA A 155 -0.16 29.34 -2.98
N GLU A 156 -0.91 30.43 -3.19
CA GLU A 156 -0.35 31.72 -3.54
C GLU A 156 0.81 31.98 -2.60
N ALA A 157 2.02 32.02 -3.15
CA ALA A 157 3.18 32.40 -2.38
C ALA A 157 2.89 33.82 -1.91
N ALA A 158 2.67 33.97 -0.60
CA ALA A 158 2.65 35.28 0.03
C ALA A 158 4.04 35.90 -0.23
N GLU A 159 4.05 36.86 -1.16
CA GLU A 159 5.17 37.75 -1.43
C GLU A 159 5.38 38.70 -0.24
#